data_AF-A0A142BD79-F1
#
_entry.id   AF-A0A142BD79-F1
#
_cell.length_a   1.000
_cell.length_b   1.000
_cell.length_c   1.000
_cell.angle_alpha   90.00
_cell.angle_beta   90.00
_cell.angle_gamma   90.00
#
_symmetry.space_group_name_H-M   'P 1'
#
loop_
_entity.id
_entity.type
_entity.pdbx_description
1 polymer ?
#
loop_
_entity_poly.entity_id
_entity_poly.type
_entity_poly.pdbx_seq_one_letter_code
_entity_poly.pdbx_strand_id
1 'polypeptide(L)'
;MSVMSVLKRTITFALCIMFVSATLSGCAGRKAHPVTIRQYGDENRSCAALESELRFIESEISRLVPKTDKTGKNVALGVAGAFFLVPWFFMDLSQAEQIEIDAFRQRYNYLAGLTVDKHCDKPRQQIPDFRNPAAFQEEQLKMQQMQQEQLYQLQQQQIQRLQQQQIQQQIEQQKLELEKQQQRMRNNSINH
;
A
#
# COMPACT_ATOMS: atom_id res chain seq x y z
N MET A 1 -64.89 -18.02 22.14
CA MET A 1 -63.50 -18.45 21.89
C MET A 1 -62.93 -19.01 23.18
N SER A 2 -62.70 -20.33 23.22
CA SER A 2 -62.34 -21.02 24.47
C SER A 2 -60.94 -20.60 24.93
N VAL A 3 -60.80 -20.24 26.21
CA VAL A 3 -59.52 -19.85 26.86
C VAL A 3 -58.39 -20.86 26.54
N MET A 4 -58.76 -22.13 26.36
CA MET A 4 -57.91 -23.24 25.95
C MET A 4 -57.22 -23.06 24.58
N SER A 5 -57.83 -22.39 23.60
CA SER A 5 -57.23 -22.16 22.27
C SER A 5 -56.25 -20.98 22.26
N VAL A 6 -56.45 -20.01 23.15
CA VAL A 6 -55.55 -18.86 23.31
C VAL A 6 -54.28 -19.30 24.02
N LEU A 7 -54.40 -20.13 25.07
CA LEU A 7 -53.26 -20.67 25.82
C LEU A 7 -52.37 -21.60 24.97
N LYS A 8 -52.98 -22.43 24.10
CA LYS A 8 -52.21 -23.28 23.17
C LYS A 8 -51.40 -22.45 22.17
N ARG A 9 -52.00 -21.39 21.62
CA ARG A 9 -51.33 -20.51 20.65
C ARG A 9 -50.15 -19.74 21.25
N THR A 10 -50.27 -19.25 22.49
CA THR A 10 -49.18 -18.53 23.15
C THR A 10 -48.02 -19.46 23.51
N ILE A 11 -48.31 -20.70 23.95
CA ILE A 11 -47.29 -21.72 24.23
C ILE A 11 -46.55 -22.13 22.95
N THR A 12 -47.26 -22.36 21.84
CA THR A 12 -46.62 -22.69 20.56
C THR A 12 -45.72 -21.55 20.07
N PHE A 13 -46.16 -20.29 20.18
CA PHE A 13 -45.37 -19.14 19.78
C PHE A 13 -44.09 -18.99 20.62
N ALA A 14 -44.19 -19.18 21.93
CA ALA A 14 -43.04 -19.13 22.84
C ALA A 14 -42.01 -20.23 22.54
N LEU A 15 -42.46 -21.45 22.23
CA LEU A 15 -41.59 -22.57 21.85
C LEU A 15 -40.90 -22.32 20.50
N CYS A 16 -41.60 -21.74 19.51
CA CYS A 16 -40.98 -21.37 18.24
C CYS A 16 -39.91 -20.28 18.42
N ILE A 17 -40.15 -19.27 19.26
CA ILE A 17 -39.16 -18.21 19.54
C ILE A 17 -37.90 -18.79 20.22
N MET A 18 -38.07 -19.68 21.20
CA MET A 18 -36.95 -20.36 21.87
C MET A 18 -36.15 -21.23 20.90
N PHE A 19 -36.82 -21.95 19.99
CA PHE A 19 -36.14 -22.79 19.00
C PHE A 19 -35.35 -21.96 17.99
N VAL A 20 -35.91 -20.84 17.51
CA VAL A 20 -35.21 -19.93 16.60
C VAL A 20 -33.98 -19.32 17.29
N SER A 21 -34.10 -18.80 18.52
CA SER A 21 -32.95 -18.22 19.22
C SER A 21 -31.83 -19.24 19.53
N ALA A 22 -32.19 -20.50 19.79
CA ALA A 22 -31.22 -21.57 19.98
C ALA A 22 -30.45 -21.93 18.69
N THR A 23 -31.02 -21.69 17.50
CA THR A 23 -30.32 -21.93 16.22
C THR A 23 -29.40 -20.78 15.79
N LEU A 24 -29.59 -19.56 16.30
CA LEU A 24 -28.74 -18.41 15.97
C LEU A 24 -27.44 -18.32 16.80
N SER A 25 -27.31 -19.06 17.91
CA SER A 25 -26.13 -19.01 18.78
C SER A 25 -24.96 -19.93 18.34
N GLY A 26 -25.08 -20.62 17.20
CA GLY A 26 -24.18 -21.71 16.82
C GLY A 26 -23.08 -21.44 15.78
N CYS A 27 -22.99 -20.25 15.17
CA CYS A 27 -22.02 -20.00 14.07
C CYS A 27 -21.30 -18.65 14.13
N ALA A 28 -21.19 -18.03 15.32
CA ALA A 28 -20.48 -16.76 15.47
C ALA A 28 -18.97 -16.97 15.69
N GLY A 29 -18.24 -17.25 14.61
CA GLY A 29 -16.76 -17.15 14.55
C GLY A 29 -16.00 -18.48 14.43
N ARG A 30 -15.14 -18.56 13.41
CA ARG A 30 -14.14 -19.64 13.27
C ARG A 30 -12.99 -19.40 14.25
N LYS A 31 -12.31 -20.46 14.69
CA LYS A 31 -11.03 -20.32 15.42
C LYS A 31 -9.92 -19.87 14.46
N ALA A 32 -9.07 -18.95 14.91
CA ALA A 32 -7.88 -18.54 14.17
C ALA A 32 -6.88 -19.70 14.03
N HIS A 33 -6.21 -19.77 12.88
CA HIS A 33 -5.10 -20.68 12.59
C HIS A 33 -3.85 -19.87 12.22
N PRO A 34 -3.21 -19.23 13.20
CA PRO A 34 -2.05 -18.37 12.96
C PRO A 34 -0.84 -19.19 12.48
N VAL A 35 -0.13 -18.66 11.48
CA VAL A 35 1.15 -19.22 11.03
C VAL A 35 2.26 -18.95 12.04
N THR A 36 3.21 -19.87 12.16
CA THR A 36 4.41 -19.65 12.98
C THR A 36 5.34 -18.64 12.31
N ILE A 37 5.76 -17.61 13.05
CA ILE A 37 6.60 -16.51 12.55
C ILE A 37 7.94 -17.05 12.05
N ARG A 38 8.65 -17.82 12.88
CA ARG A 38 9.91 -18.49 12.51
C ARG A 38 9.68 -19.98 12.36
N GLN A 39 10.10 -20.54 11.23
CA GLN A 39 10.06 -21.98 10.99
C GLN A 39 11.48 -22.55 10.94
N TYR A 40 11.59 -23.84 11.27
CA TYR A 40 12.86 -24.54 11.17
C TYR A 40 13.37 -24.51 9.73
N GLY A 41 14.65 -24.16 9.55
CA GLY A 41 15.29 -24.07 8.24
C GLY A 41 15.05 -22.76 7.48
N ASP A 42 14.32 -21.79 8.03
CA ASP A 42 14.15 -20.46 7.38
C ASP A 42 15.51 -19.78 7.11
N GLU A 43 16.45 -19.89 8.05
CA GLU A 43 17.84 -19.39 7.91
C GLU A 43 18.63 -20.06 6.78
N ASN A 44 18.23 -21.28 6.36
CA ASN A 44 18.92 -22.04 5.31
C ASN A 44 18.24 -21.88 3.94
N ARG A 45 17.14 -21.14 3.83
CA ARG A 45 16.46 -20.92 2.55
C ARG A 45 17.30 -20.05 1.62
N SER A 46 17.26 -20.36 0.32
CA SER A 46 17.84 -19.53 -0.73
C SER A 46 17.01 -18.27 -0.97
N CYS A 47 17.59 -17.23 -1.58
CA CYS A 47 16.85 -16.01 -1.96
C CYS A 47 15.61 -16.33 -2.82
N ALA A 48 15.70 -17.30 -3.73
CA ALA A 48 14.56 -17.73 -4.55
C ALA A 48 13.45 -18.38 -3.70
N ALA A 49 13.81 -19.21 -2.72
CA ALA A 49 12.87 -19.85 -1.82
C ALA A 49 12.20 -18.84 -0.87
N LEU A 50 12.97 -17.87 -0.37
CA LEU A 50 12.43 -16.75 0.43
C LEU A 50 11.45 -15.92 -0.39
N GLU A 51 11.81 -15.58 -1.64
CA GLU A 51 10.92 -14.80 -2.51
C GLU A 51 9.63 -15.57 -2.86
N SER A 52 9.69 -16.88 -3.07
CA SER A 52 8.47 -17.69 -3.28
C SER A 52 7.58 -17.73 -2.04
N GLU A 53 8.16 -17.81 -0.84
CA GLU A 53 7.42 -17.82 0.42
C GLU A 53 6.77 -16.46 0.68
N LEU A 54 7.48 -15.36 0.41
CA LEU A 54 6.95 -14.00 0.55
C LEU A 54 5.76 -13.79 -0.38
N ARG A 55 5.82 -14.24 -1.63
CA ARG A 55 4.67 -14.21 -2.56
C ARG A 55 3.49 -15.06 -2.09
N PHE A 56 3.76 -16.22 -1.49
CA PHE A 56 2.73 -17.07 -0.92
C PHE A 56 2.04 -16.39 0.27
N ILE A 57 2.80 -15.74 1.15
CA ILE A 57 2.23 -14.99 2.27
C ILE A 57 1.39 -13.82 1.77
N GLU A 58 1.84 -13.09 0.75
CA GLU A 58 1.07 -12.01 0.11
C GLU A 58 -0.27 -12.50 -0.44
N SER A 59 -0.30 -13.67 -1.07
CA SER A 59 -1.55 -14.22 -1.62
C SER A 59 -2.52 -14.67 -0.52
N GLU A 60 -1.99 -15.19 0.60
CA GLU A 60 -2.80 -15.62 1.73
C GLU A 60 -3.40 -14.41 2.49
N ILE A 61 -2.63 -13.34 2.69
CA ILE A 61 -3.14 -12.07 3.20
C ILE A 61 -4.23 -11.53 2.26
N SER A 62 -4.00 -11.56 0.94
CA SER A 62 -4.98 -11.12 -0.05
C SER A 62 -6.25 -11.98 -0.09
N ARG A 63 -6.21 -13.22 0.42
CA ARG A 63 -7.39 -14.09 0.52
C ARG A 63 -8.25 -13.71 1.73
N LEU A 64 -7.62 -13.29 2.82
CA LEU A 64 -8.30 -12.90 4.06
C LEU A 64 -8.88 -11.49 3.98
N VAL A 65 -8.37 -10.65 3.08
CA VAL A 65 -8.84 -9.27 2.92
C VAL A 65 -9.83 -9.14 1.75
N PRO A 66 -10.95 -8.41 1.92
CA PRO A 66 -11.91 -8.18 0.85
C PRO A 66 -11.24 -7.56 -0.39
N LYS A 67 -11.48 -8.17 -1.56
CA LYS A 67 -11.00 -7.61 -2.84
C LYS A 67 -11.81 -6.34 -3.14
N THR A 68 -11.14 -5.21 -3.35
CA THR A 68 -11.78 -3.98 -3.82
C THR A 68 -11.53 -3.82 -5.31
N ASP A 69 -12.44 -3.20 -6.07
CA ASP A 69 -12.29 -2.95 -7.51
C ASP A 69 -11.06 -2.09 -7.86
N LYS A 70 -10.39 -1.48 -6.87
CA LYS A 70 -9.18 -0.67 -7.04
C LYS A 70 -7.89 -1.40 -6.74
N THR A 71 -7.93 -2.69 -6.42
CA THR A 71 -6.75 -3.54 -6.19
C THR A 71 -6.14 -3.98 -7.53
N GLY A 72 -5.65 -3.01 -8.31
CA GLY A 72 -5.06 -3.23 -9.63
C GLY A 72 -3.71 -3.94 -9.57
N LYS A 73 -3.61 -5.09 -10.25
CA LYS A 73 -2.45 -5.84 -10.81
C LYS A 73 -1.14 -6.05 -10.01
N ASN A 74 -0.86 -5.30 -8.96
CA ASN A 74 0.29 -5.46 -8.10
C ASN A 74 -0.21 -5.80 -6.70
N VAL A 75 -0.42 -7.09 -6.40
CA VAL A 75 -0.89 -7.56 -5.09
C VAL A 75 0.02 -7.06 -3.96
N ALA A 76 1.33 -6.94 -4.19
CA ALA A 76 2.28 -6.37 -3.22
C ALA A 76 2.00 -4.89 -2.88
N LEU A 77 1.64 -4.05 -3.86
CA LEU A 77 1.22 -2.65 -3.65
C LEU A 77 -0.27 -2.54 -3.27
N GLY A 78 -1.06 -3.56 -3.58
CA GLY A 78 -2.47 -3.66 -3.25
C GLY A 78 -2.73 -4.09 -1.81
N VAL A 79 -1.85 -4.89 -1.20
CA VAL A 79 -1.88 -5.18 0.25
C VAL A 79 -1.41 -3.95 1.04
N ALA A 80 -0.44 -3.19 0.57
CA ALA A 80 -0.15 -1.90 1.20
C ALA A 80 -1.29 -0.89 0.96
N GLY A 81 -1.78 -0.75 -0.28
CA GLY A 81 -2.74 0.28 -0.71
C GLY A 81 -4.22 0.03 -0.37
N ALA A 82 -4.68 -1.21 -0.33
CA ALA A 82 -6.04 -1.54 0.13
C ALA A 82 -6.16 -1.41 1.65
N PHE A 83 -5.05 -1.65 2.37
CA PHE A 83 -4.97 -1.43 3.81
C PHE A 83 -4.78 0.04 4.18
N PHE A 84 -4.38 0.88 3.21
CA PHE A 84 -4.05 2.29 3.46
C PHE A 84 -5.25 3.23 3.50
N LEU A 85 -6.40 2.85 2.94
CA LEU A 85 -7.44 3.82 2.59
C LEU A 85 -8.64 3.90 3.54
N VAL A 86 -9.00 2.89 4.35
CA VAL A 86 -10.08 3.09 5.34
C VAL A 86 -9.98 2.15 6.55
N PRO A 87 -9.95 2.66 7.80
CA PRO A 87 -10.13 1.86 9.03
C PRO A 87 -11.42 1.02 9.03
N TRP A 88 -12.44 1.44 8.28
CA TRP A 88 -13.73 0.76 8.18
C TRP A 88 -13.65 -0.64 7.55
N PHE A 89 -12.71 -0.88 6.62
CA PHE A 89 -12.52 -2.20 5.99
C PHE A 89 -12.04 -3.27 6.98
N PHE A 90 -11.41 -2.87 8.09
CA PHE A 90 -10.95 -3.80 9.13
C PHE A 90 -12.01 -4.12 10.18
N MET A 91 -13.11 -3.37 10.23
CA MET A 91 -14.22 -3.68 11.14
C MET A 91 -15.09 -4.85 10.66
N ASP A 92 -15.10 -5.14 9.36
CA ASP A 92 -15.80 -6.29 8.78
C ASP A 92 -15.00 -7.61 8.86
N LEU A 93 -13.72 -7.56 9.25
CA LEU A 93 -12.91 -8.75 9.47
C LEU A 93 -13.29 -9.39 10.81
N SER A 94 -13.52 -10.71 10.78
CA SER A 94 -13.66 -11.48 12.00
C SER A 94 -12.39 -11.42 12.85
N GLN A 95 -12.53 -11.58 14.17
CA GLN A 95 -11.40 -11.61 15.08
C GLN A 95 -10.35 -12.67 14.67
N ALA A 96 -10.81 -13.78 14.09
CA ALA A 96 -9.92 -14.84 13.61
C ALA A 96 -9.07 -14.40 12.41
N GLU A 97 -9.66 -13.69 11.44
CA GLU A 97 -8.95 -13.16 10.28
C GLU A 97 -7.92 -12.10 10.70
N GLN A 98 -8.26 -11.24 11.67
CA GLN A 98 -7.32 -10.25 12.19
C GLN A 98 -6.08 -10.91 12.81
N ILE A 99 -6.26 -11.99 13.57
CA ILE A 99 -5.16 -12.76 14.17
C ILE A 99 -4.30 -13.42 13.09
N GLU A 100 -4.92 -13.99 12.05
CA GLU A 100 -4.22 -14.64 10.95
C GLU A 100 -3.42 -13.65 10.10
N ILE A 101 -4.03 -12.51 9.74
CA ILE A 101 -3.36 -11.45 8.98
C ILE A 101 -2.15 -10.93 9.75
N ASP A 102 -2.27 -10.71 11.07
CA ASP A 102 -1.14 -10.27 11.88
C ASP A 102 -0.05 -11.35 11.97
N ALA A 103 -0.40 -12.63 12.08
CA ALA A 103 0.57 -13.72 12.05
C ALA A 103 1.32 -13.77 10.70
N PHE A 104 0.60 -13.64 9.58
CA PHE A 104 1.21 -13.57 8.25
C PHE A 104 2.10 -12.35 8.07
N ARG A 105 1.67 -11.17 8.55
CA ARG A 105 2.47 -9.95 8.56
C ARG A 105 3.79 -10.14 9.30
N GLN A 106 3.73 -10.67 10.52
CA GLN A 106 4.93 -10.89 11.34
C GLN A 106 5.89 -11.89 10.68
N ARG A 107 5.36 -12.99 10.11
CA ARG A 107 6.16 -13.95 9.33
C ARG A 107 6.79 -13.28 8.10
N TYR A 108 6.01 -12.52 7.34
CA TYR A 108 6.49 -11.79 6.17
C TYR A 108 7.65 -10.87 6.55
N ASN A 109 7.51 -10.08 7.62
CA ASN A 109 8.56 -9.15 8.06
C ASN A 109 9.83 -9.86 8.52
N TYR A 110 9.70 -11.00 9.19
CA TYR A 110 10.85 -11.83 9.55
C TYR A 110 11.60 -12.30 8.30
N LEU A 111 10.89 -12.87 7.32
CA LEU A 111 11.50 -13.34 6.07
C LEU A 111 12.06 -12.19 5.22
N ALA A 112 11.38 -11.04 5.20
CA ALA A 112 11.88 -9.83 4.54
C ALA A 112 13.21 -9.38 5.16
N GLY A 113 13.34 -9.43 6.50
CA GLY A 113 14.61 -9.23 7.19
C GLY A 113 15.70 -10.19 6.72
N LEU A 114 15.39 -11.49 6.62
CA LEU A 114 16.34 -12.49 6.10
C LEU A 114 16.78 -12.20 4.66
N THR A 115 15.92 -11.61 3.82
CA THR A 115 16.33 -11.23 2.46
C THR A 115 17.38 -10.12 2.46
N VAL A 116 17.32 -9.20 3.42
CA VAL A 116 18.31 -8.13 3.62
C VAL A 116 19.60 -8.72 4.18
N ASP A 117 19.50 -9.55 5.24
CA ASP A 117 20.67 -10.19 5.87
C ASP A 117 21.45 -11.06 4.86
N LYS A 118 20.75 -11.71 3.94
CA LYS A 118 21.32 -12.53 2.86
C LYS A 118 21.68 -11.77 1.60
N HIS A 119 21.51 -10.45 1.58
CA HIS A 119 21.87 -9.58 0.45
C HIS A 119 21.20 -10.00 -0.87
N CYS A 120 19.92 -10.39 -0.81
CA CYS A 120 19.15 -10.76 -2.01
C CYS A 120 18.89 -9.52 -2.90
N ASP A 121 18.87 -9.71 -4.22
CA ASP A 121 18.73 -8.62 -5.21
C ASP A 121 17.46 -7.75 -5.04
N LYS A 122 16.42 -8.32 -4.43
CA LYS A 122 15.10 -7.69 -4.27
C LYS A 122 14.70 -7.67 -2.81
N PRO A 123 15.24 -6.74 -2.00
CA PRO A 123 14.82 -6.58 -0.62
C PRO A 123 13.33 -6.23 -0.59
N ARG A 124 12.56 -6.93 0.25
CA ARG A 124 11.15 -6.63 0.47
C ARG A 124 11.00 -5.59 1.58
N GLN A 125 10.09 -4.63 1.39
CA GLN A 125 9.73 -3.67 2.44
C GLN A 125 8.87 -4.37 3.50
N GLN A 126 9.11 -4.06 4.77
CA GLN A 126 8.31 -4.59 5.88
C GLN A 126 6.90 -3.98 5.88
N ILE A 127 5.92 -4.79 6.28
CA ILE A 127 4.53 -4.39 6.44
C ILE A 127 4.31 -3.84 7.86
N PRO A 128 3.85 -2.59 8.03
CA PRO A 128 3.66 -1.96 9.35
C PRO A 128 2.56 -2.66 10.17
N ASP A 129 2.59 -2.52 11.50
CA ASP A 129 1.53 -3.07 12.36
C ASP A 129 0.26 -2.23 12.25
N PHE A 130 -0.79 -2.80 11.68
CA PHE A 130 -2.08 -2.14 11.45
C PHE A 130 -2.82 -1.78 12.75
N ARG A 131 -2.52 -2.46 13.86
CA ARG A 131 -3.13 -2.16 15.16
C ARG A 131 -2.45 -0.98 15.85
N ASN A 132 -1.26 -0.59 15.39
CA ASN A 132 -0.54 0.55 15.93
C ASN A 132 -0.85 1.80 15.08
N PRO A 133 -1.72 2.71 15.55
CA PRO A 133 -2.05 3.93 14.80
C PRO A 133 -0.83 4.82 14.55
N ALA A 134 0.21 4.75 15.39
CA ALA A 134 1.44 5.50 15.17
C ALA A 134 2.22 5.01 13.94
N ALA A 135 2.22 3.70 13.66
CA ALA A 135 2.90 3.14 12.49
C ALA A 135 2.28 3.63 11.18
N PHE A 136 0.95 3.76 11.16
CA PHE A 136 0.23 4.33 10.02
C PHE A 136 0.57 5.81 9.81
N GLN A 137 0.66 6.58 10.91
CA GLN A 137 0.97 8.00 10.86
C GLN A 137 2.41 8.26 10.38
N GLU A 138 3.37 7.41 10.77
CA GLU A 138 4.75 7.43 10.26
C GLU A 138 4.81 7.16 8.75
N GLU A 139 4.04 6.20 8.25
CA GLU A 139 4.02 5.87 6.82
C GLU A 139 3.39 6.99 5.99
N GLN A 140 2.31 7.60 6.48
CA GLN A 140 1.71 8.78 5.87
C GLN A 140 2.69 9.96 5.82
N LEU A 141 3.44 10.19 6.90
CA LEU A 141 4.44 11.24 6.96
C LEU A 141 5.57 11.00 5.95
N LYS A 142 6.09 9.76 5.86
CA LYS A 142 7.12 9.38 4.88
C LYS A 142 6.64 9.57 3.45
N MET A 143 5.38 9.22 3.15
CA MET A 143 4.80 9.43 1.83
C MET A 143 4.66 10.91 1.49
N GLN A 144 4.18 11.73 2.45
CA GLN A 144 4.14 13.19 2.27
C GLN A 144 5.53 13.77 2.02
N GLN A 145 6.54 13.31 2.77
CA GLN A 145 7.93 13.73 2.59
C GLN A 145 8.46 13.35 1.21
N MET A 146 8.26 12.10 0.78
CA MET A 146 8.66 11.65 -0.56
C MET A 146 7.97 12.48 -1.66
N GLN A 147 6.68 12.77 -1.50
CA GLN A 147 5.93 13.57 -2.46
C GLN A 147 6.43 15.02 -2.49
N GLN A 148 6.75 15.60 -1.33
CA GLN A 148 7.37 16.92 -1.24
C GLN A 148 8.75 16.94 -1.89
N GLU A 149 9.55 15.89 -1.69
CA GLU A 149 10.87 15.77 -2.29
C GLU A 149 10.79 15.64 -3.81
N GLN A 150 9.86 14.83 -4.33
CA GLN A 150 9.58 14.73 -5.76
C GLN A 150 9.12 16.08 -6.35
N LEU A 151 8.26 16.80 -5.65
CA LEU A 151 7.82 18.15 -6.06
C LEU A 151 8.99 19.13 -6.09
N TYR A 152 9.86 19.09 -5.08
CA TYR A 152 11.05 19.92 -5.02
C TYR A 152 12.03 19.61 -6.16
N GLN A 153 12.27 18.33 -6.45
CA GLN A 153 13.12 17.92 -7.58
C GLN A 153 12.54 18.38 -8.92
N LEU A 154 11.22 18.24 -9.11
CA LEU A 154 10.55 18.72 -10.31
C LEU A 154 10.69 20.24 -10.45
N GLN A 155 10.53 20.99 -9.36
CA GLN A 155 10.70 22.43 -9.34
C GLN A 155 12.14 22.83 -9.71
N GLN A 156 13.15 22.18 -9.15
CA GLN A 156 14.56 22.43 -9.50
C GLN A 156 14.83 22.16 -10.98
N GLN A 157 14.29 21.06 -11.52
CA GLN A 157 14.41 20.74 -12.93
C GLN A 157 13.73 21.78 -13.83
N GLN A 158 12.60 22.34 -13.39
CA GLN A 158 11.94 23.44 -14.10
C GLN A 158 12.78 24.71 -14.07
N ILE A 159 13.34 25.09 -12.91
CA ILE A 159 14.21 26.26 -12.77
C ILE A 159 15.44 26.13 -13.68
N GLN A 160 16.09 24.98 -13.69
CA GLN A 160 17.24 24.73 -14.56
C GLN A 160 16.87 24.86 -16.05
N ARG A 161 15.72 24.32 -16.45
CA ARG A 161 15.24 24.46 -17.83
C ARG A 161 14.96 25.91 -18.20
N LEU A 162 14.34 26.67 -17.30
CA LEU A 162 14.10 28.11 -17.51
C LEU A 162 15.41 28.89 -17.61
N GLN A 163 16.39 28.60 -16.76
CA GLN A 163 17.72 29.21 -16.82
C GLN A 163 18.42 28.90 -18.15
N GLN A 164 18.37 27.64 -18.61
CA GLN A 164 18.94 27.25 -19.91
C GLN A 164 18.27 28.00 -21.06
N GLN A 165 16.94 28.16 -21.03
CA GLN A 165 16.22 28.93 -22.03
C GLN A 165 16.64 30.40 -22.02
N GLN A 166 16.77 31.01 -20.84
CA GLN A 166 17.24 32.39 -20.71
C GLN A 166 18.66 32.56 -21.25
N ILE A 167 19.58 31.64 -20.91
CA ILE A 167 20.95 31.64 -21.41
C ILE A 167 20.97 31.52 -22.94
N GLN A 168 20.16 30.62 -23.52
CA GLN A 168 20.06 30.47 -24.96
C GLN A 168 19.56 31.75 -25.64
N GLN A 169 18.52 32.39 -25.08
CA GLN A 169 18.02 33.67 -25.60
C GLN A 169 19.08 34.78 -25.53
N GLN A 170 19.86 34.84 -24.45
CA GLN A 170 20.95 35.80 -24.32
C GLN A 170 22.05 35.55 -25.37
N ILE A 171 22.44 34.29 -25.58
CA ILE A 171 23.42 33.92 -26.60
C ILE A 171 22.91 34.30 -28.00
N GLU A 172 21.63 34.06 -28.30
CA GLU A 172 21.03 34.40 -29.58
C GLU A 172 20.99 35.92 -29.81
N GLN A 173 20.64 36.70 -28.78
CA GLN A 173 20.70 38.16 -28.83
C GLN A 173 22.12 38.67 -29.07
N GLN A 174 23.12 38.14 -28.35
CA GLN A 174 24.52 38.50 -28.54
C GLN A 174 25.02 38.18 -29.96
N LYS A 175 24.62 37.04 -30.53
CA LYS A 175 24.94 36.70 -31.92
C LYS A 175 24.34 37.70 -32.90
N LEU A 176 23.06 38.07 -32.73
CA LEU A 176 22.41 39.06 -33.57
C LEU A 176 23.07 40.45 -33.47
N GLU A 177 23.50 40.85 -32.28
CA GLU A 177 24.25 42.10 -32.08
C GLU A 177 25.61 42.05 -32.77
N LEU A 178 26.33 40.94 -32.64
CA LEU A 178 27.62 40.74 -33.31
C LEU A 178 27.48 40.79 -34.83
N GLU A 179 26.46 40.15 -35.40
CA GLU A 179 26.17 40.20 -36.84
C GLU A 179 25.87 41.62 -37.31
N LYS A 180 25.06 42.39 -36.56
CA LYS A 180 24.80 43.81 -36.86
C LYS A 180 26.08 44.64 -36.82
N GLN A 181 26.97 44.40 -35.84
CA GLN A 181 28.26 45.09 -35.77
C GLN A 181 29.15 44.74 -36.97
N GLN A 182 29.24 43.46 -37.35
CA GLN A 182 30.00 43.02 -38.52
C GLN A 182 29.46 43.64 -39.81
N GLN A 183 28.13 43.72 -39.97
CA GLN A 183 27.52 44.41 -41.12
C GLN A 183 27.86 45.90 -41.15
N ARG A 184 27.82 46.61 -40.00
CA ARG A 184 28.23 48.01 -39.91
C ARG A 184 29.69 48.22 -40.31
N MET A 185 30.60 47.36 -39.84
CA MET A 185 32.01 47.40 -40.20
C MET A 185 32.22 47.18 -41.70
N ARG A 186 31.53 46.20 -42.30
CA ARG A 186 31.55 45.97 -43.76
C ARG A 186 31.06 47.18 -44.55
N ASN A 187 29.93 47.77 -44.17
CA ASN A 187 29.38 48.94 -44.86
C ASN A 187 30.30 50.17 -44.75
N ASN A 188 30.98 50.36 -43.61
CA ASN A 188 31.92 51.46 -43.44
C ASN A 188 33.19 51.29 -44.31
N SER A 189 33.62 50.05 -44.53
CA SER A 189 34.77 49.73 -45.39
C SER A 189 34.52 49.92 -46.89
N ILE A 190 33.27 50.00 -47.33
CA ILE A 190 32.91 50.22 -48.74
C ILE A 190 32.90 51.72 -49.10
N ASN A 191 32.79 52.60 -48.10
CA ASN A 191 32.68 54.06 -48.28
C ASN A 191 34.02 54.81 -48.16
N HIS A 192 35.14 54.10 -48.06
CA HIS A 192 36.51 54.61 -48.02
C HIS A 192 37.33 54.03 -49.17
#